data_AF-A0AAW6E5B9-F1
#
_entry.id   AF-A0AAW6E5B9-F1
#
_cell.length_a   1.000
_cell.length_b   1.000
_cell.length_c   1.000
_cell.angle_alpha   90.00
_cell.angle_beta   90.00
_cell.angle_gamma   90.00
#
_symmetry.space_group_name_H-M   'P 1'
#
loop_
_entity.id
_entity.type
_entity.pdbx_description
1 polymer ?
#
loop_
_entity_poly.entity_id
_entity_poly.type
_entity_poly.pdbx_seq_one_letter_code
_entity_poly.pdbx_strand_id
1 'polypeptide(L)' 'MFYVKEKVSDAMEVTIEITDENVFSRCPVCGEEVQVDIAELLSDGESDLFGTSVLCSDCTRKMMGGRKHVSEQV' A
#
# COMPACT_ATOMS: atom_id res chain seq x y z
N MET A 1 -0.65 16.87 6.25
CA MET A 1 0.15 16.04 7.17
C MET A 1 -0.78 15.01 7.78
N PHE A 2 -0.60 13.73 7.46
CA PHE A 2 -1.33 12.62 8.09
C PHE A 2 -0.39 11.90 9.05
N TYR A 3 -0.93 11.29 10.10
CA TYR A 3 -0.15 10.51 11.05
C TYR A 3 -1.00 9.37 11.61
N VAL A 4 -0.36 8.26 11.94
CA VAL A 4 -0.97 7.18 12.73
C VAL A 4 -0.77 7.52 14.19
N LYS A 5 -1.84 7.39 14.97
CA LYS A 5 -1.85 7.63 16.41
C LYS A 5 -2.48 6.44 17.10
N GLU A 6 -1.66 5.65 17.78
CA GLU A 6 -2.10 4.42 18.42
C GLU A 6 -1.69 4.39 19.90
N LYS A 7 -2.66 4.06 20.76
CA LYS A 7 -2.44 3.95 22.20
C LYS A 7 -2.03 2.52 22.55
N VAL A 8 -0.76 2.34 22.93
CA VAL A 8 -0.21 1.02 23.30
C VAL A 8 -0.60 0.64 24.74
N SER A 9 -0.73 1.63 25.62
CA SER A 9 -1.25 1.46 26.99
C SER A 9 -1.75 2.80 27.54
N ASP A 10 -2.28 2.82 28.77
CA ASP A 10 -2.70 4.07 29.42
C ASP A 10 -1.59 5.12 29.58
N ALA A 11 -0.33 4.70 29.57
CA ALA A 11 0.83 5.58 29.73
C ALA A 11 1.67 5.76 28.45
N MET A 12 1.35 5.06 27.36
CA MET A 12 2.18 5.05 26.15
C MET A 12 1.34 5.17 24.88
N GLU A 13 1.76 6.11 24.04
CA GLU A 13 1.18 6.41 22.74
C GLU A 13 2.29 6.43 21.69
N VAL A 14 2.00 5.87 20.52
CA VAL A 14 2.88 5.89 19.35
C VAL A 14 2.24 6.82 18.34
N THR A 15 3.01 7.83 17.91
CA THR A 15 2.64 8.74 16.83
C THR A 15 3.69 8.63 15.74
N ILE A 16 3.26 8.30 14.52
CA ILE A 16 4.13 8.13 13.35
C ILE A 16 3.57 8.99 12.23
N GLU A 17 4.36 9.93 11.74
CA GLU A 17 3.99 10.71 10.55
C GLU A 17 3.93 9.80 9.34
N ILE A 18 2.93 9.96 8.49
CA ILE A 18 2.82 9.22 7.24
C ILE A 18 3.60 9.97 6.16
N THR A 19 4.59 9.29 5.57
CA THR A 19 5.42 9.77 4.46
C THR A 19 5.31 8.80 3.29
N ASP A 20 5.81 9.18 2.12
CA ASP A 20 5.95 8.29 0.95
C ASP A 20 6.88 7.10 1.19
N GLU A 21 7.71 7.15 2.23
CA GLU A 21 8.68 6.10 2.57
C GLU A 21 8.14 5.03 3.53
N ASN A 22 7.08 5.32 4.29
CA ASN A 22 6.67 4.47 5.41
C ASN A 22 5.26 3.87 5.31
N VAL A 23 4.67 3.89 4.11
CA VAL A 23 3.39 3.23 3.84
C VAL A 23 3.62 1.91 3.10
N PHE A 24 3.14 0.84 3.71
CA PHE A 24 3.27 -0.51 3.19
C PHE A 24 1.93 -1.24 3.26
N SER A 25 1.71 -2.13 2.30
CA SER A 25 0.64 -3.12 2.31
C SER A 25 1.24 -4.53 2.20
N ARG A 26 0.41 -5.55 2.41
CA ARG A 26 0.82 -6.95 2.21
C ARG A 26 0.07 -7.54 1.05
N CYS A 27 0.79 -8.23 0.16
CA CYS A 27 0.17 -8.95 -0.92
C CYS A 27 -0.76 -10.04 -0.36
N PRO A 28 -2.06 -10.05 -0.70
CA PRO A 28 -3.02 -11.02 -0.17
C PRO A 28 -2.75 -12.47 -0.64
N VAL A 29 -1.89 -12.66 -1.64
CA VAL A 29 -1.57 -13.98 -2.21
C VAL A 29 -0.36 -14.62 -1.53
N CYS A 30 0.74 -13.88 -1.38
CA CYS A 30 2.01 -14.41 -0.87
C CYS A 30 2.45 -13.82 0.47
N GLY A 31 1.81 -12.74 0.94
CA GLY A 31 2.16 -12.03 2.17
C GLY A 31 3.37 -11.10 2.08
N GLU A 32 3.98 -10.97 0.89
CA GLU A 32 5.11 -10.06 0.65
C GLU A 32 4.73 -8.61 0.95
N GLU A 33 5.63 -7.89 1.59
CA GLU A 33 5.47 -6.47 1.88
C GLU A 33 5.71 -5.66 0.60
N VAL A 34 4.80 -4.73 0.33
CA VAL A 34 4.84 -3.85 -0.85
C VAL A 34 4.72 -2.43 -0.36
N GLN A 35 5.71 -1.59 -0.68
CA GLN A 35 5.60 -0.15 -0.46
C GLN A 35 4.56 0.43 -1.41
N VAL A 36 3.70 1.32 -0.90
CA VAL A 36 2.58 1.88 -1.67
C VAL A 36 2.62 3.40 -1.68
N ASP A 37 2.35 3.99 -2.84
CA ASP A 37 2.02 5.41 -2.92
C ASP A 37 0.54 5.58 -2.56
N ILE A 38 0.28 6.10 -1.36
CA ILE A 38 -1.07 6.28 -0.83
C ILE A 38 -1.87 7.35 -1.60
N ALA A 39 -1.19 8.33 -2.21
CA ALA A 39 -1.83 9.38 -2.98
C ALA A 39 -2.30 8.83 -4.33
N GLU A 40 -1.47 8.02 -4.99
CA GLU A 40 -1.85 7.30 -6.21
C GLU A 40 -2.97 6.30 -5.92
N LEU A 41 -2.84 5.49 -4.86
CA LEU A 41 -3.78 4.42 -4.54
C LEU A 41 -5.20 4.93 -4.28
N LEU A 42 -5.35 6.11 -3.66
CA LEU A 42 -6.65 6.68 -3.31
C LEU A 42 -7.17 7.73 -4.32
N SER A 43 -6.50 7.87 -5.46
CA SER A 43 -6.83 8.92 -6.45
C SER A 43 -8.07 8.62 -7.29
N ASP A 44 -8.50 7.35 -7.35
CA ASP A 44 -9.63 6.89 -8.18
C ASP A 44 -11.01 7.25 -7.59
N GLY A 45 -11.07 7.63 -6.30
CA GLY A 45 -12.31 7.91 -5.58
C GLY A 45 -13.14 6.69 -5.19
N GLU A 46 -12.68 5.48 -5.50
CA GLU A 46 -13.32 4.19 -5.16
C GLU A 46 -12.51 3.40 -4.13
N SER A 47 -11.18 3.57 -4.13
CA SER A 47 -10.25 2.89 -3.24
C SER A 47 -10.29 3.46 -1.83
N ASP A 48 -10.07 2.57 -0.85
CA ASP A 48 -10.03 2.92 0.57
C ASP A 48 -8.91 2.17 1.32
N LEU A 49 -8.59 2.60 2.55
CA LEU A 49 -7.46 2.07 3.33
C LEU A 49 -7.67 0.64 3.89
N PHE A 50 -8.87 0.09 3.80
CA PHE A 50 -9.24 -1.19 4.39
C PHE A 50 -9.66 -2.23 3.34
N GLY A 51 -10.45 -1.82 2.34
CA GLY A 51 -10.98 -2.65 1.27
C GLY A 51 -10.05 -2.79 0.07
N THR A 52 -9.10 -1.87 -0.14
CA THR A 52 -8.17 -1.95 -1.27
C THR A 52 -6.95 -2.82 -0.93
N SER A 53 -6.66 -3.78 -1.81
CA SER A 53 -5.51 -4.68 -1.70
C SER A 53 -4.52 -4.48 -2.83
N VAL A 54 -3.23 -4.49 -2.52
CA VAL A 54 -2.15 -4.33 -3.50
C VAL A 54 -1.46 -5.68 -3.75
N LEU A 55 -1.33 -6.08 -5.01
CA LEU A 55 -0.59 -7.28 -5.41
C LEU A 55 0.89 -6.96 -5.61
N CYS A 56 1.79 -7.84 -5.14
CA CYS A 56 3.21 -7.72 -5.47
C CYS A 56 3.45 -7.99 -6.95
N SER A 57 4.57 -7.48 -7.46
CA SER A 57 4.91 -7.58 -8.90
C SER A 57 4.94 -9.03 -9.41
N ASP A 58 5.36 -9.98 -8.59
CA ASP A 58 5.40 -11.40 -8.95
C ASP A 58 4.02 -12.03 -9.04
N CYS A 59 3.13 -11.76 -8.08
CA CYS A 59 1.75 -12.24 -8.11
C CYS A 59 0.97 -11.59 -9.27
N THR A 60 1.18 -10.30 -9.53
CA THR A 60 0.63 -9.61 -10.71
C THR A 60 1.11 -10.28 -12.00
N ARG A 61 2.40 -10.59 -12.13
CA ARG A 61 2.96 -11.25 -13.33
C ARG A 61 2.39 -12.65 -13.54
N LYS A 62 2.22 -13.43 -12.46
CA LYS A 62 1.61 -14.77 -12.48
C LYS A 62 0.14 -14.70 -12.91
N MET A 63 -0.61 -13.73 -12.37
CA MET A 63 -2.03 -13.53 -12.69
C MET A 63 -2.26 -13.03 -14.13
N MET A 64 -1.42 -12.11 -14.61
CA MET A 64 -1.48 -11.55 -15.97
C MET A 64 -0.93 -12.49 -17.06
N GLY A 65 -0.52 -13.72 -16.72
CA GLY A 65 -0.05 -14.71 -17.69
C GLY A 65 1.23 -14.30 -18.44
N GLY A 66 2.08 -13.45 -17.86
CA GLY A 66 3.35 -13.04 -18.46
C GLY A 66 3.27 -11.99 -19.57
N ARG A 67 2.23 -11.14 -19.64
CA ARG A 67 2.25 -9.95 -20.51
C ARG A 67 2.84 -8.75 -19.78
N LYS A 68 3.94 -8.21 -20.31
CA LYS A 68 4.59 -6.98 -19.85
C LYS A 68 3.62 -5.81 -20.02
N HIS A 69 3.15 -5.20 -18.93
CA HIS A 69 2.62 -3.85 -19.00
C HIS A 69 3.80 -2.89 -19.13
N VAL A 70 3.87 -2.22 -20.28
CA VAL A 70 4.71 -1.03 -20.47
C VAL A 70 3.87 0.14 -19.95
N SER A 71 4.24 0.70 -18.80
CA SER A 71 3.79 2.04 -18.45
C SER A 71 4.65 3.02 -19.24
N GLU A 72 4.03 3.59 -20.27
CA GLU A 72 4.57 4.70 -21.05
C GLU A 72 4.56 5.93 -20.16
N GLN A 73 5.73 6.36 -19.70
CA GLN A 73 5.92 7.70 -19.14
C GLN A 73 5.96 8.66 -20.32
N VAL A 74 4.94 9.52 -20.43
CA VAL A 74 4.94 10.72 -21.30
C VAL A 74 5.08 11.94 -20.42
#